data_AF-A0A496WJ50-F1
#
_entry.id   AF-A0A496WJ50-F1
#
_cell.length_a   1.000
_cell.length_b   1.000
_cell.length_c   1.000
_cell.angle_alpha   90.00
_cell.angle_beta   90.00
_cell.angle_gamma   90.00
#
_symmetry.space_group_name_H-M   'P 1'
#
loop_
_entity.id
_entity.type
_entity.pdbx_description
1 polymer ?
#
loop_
_entity_poly.entity_id
_entity_poly.type
_entity_poly.pdbx_seq_one_letter_code
_entity_poly.pdbx_strand_id
1 'polypeptide(L)'
;LFSGGCLLCNASVEMAPVDKSVGNSVKNTIRRLQSAVEAAIRSEISDPSSTSALSGFIICTYLGARVLAKAGAPLQMIIDSRDRCLQSIG
;
A
#
# COMPACT_ATOMS: atom_id res chain seq x y z
N LEU A 1 2.06 4.78 -22.42
CA LEU A 1 2.54 4.27 -21.12
C LEU A 1 2.58 5.43 -20.13
N PHE A 2 1.80 5.39 -19.04
CA PHE A 2 2.05 6.30 -17.92
C PHE A 2 3.42 5.92 -17.31
N SER A 3 4.42 6.75 -17.58
CA SER A 3 5.80 6.57 -17.09
C SER A 3 5.96 6.91 -15.61
N GLY A 4 4.98 7.57 -15.01
CA GLY A 4 4.96 7.89 -13.58
C GLY A 4 4.60 6.67 -12.75
N GLY A 5 5.54 6.17 -11.94
CA GLY A 5 5.31 5.08 -10.99
C GLY A 5 4.36 5.48 -9.85
N CYS A 6 4.72 5.19 -8.61
CA CYS A 6 4.03 5.76 -7.45
C CYS A 6 4.91 6.84 -6.84
N LEU A 7 4.44 8.10 -6.84
CA LEU A 7 5.17 9.22 -6.25
C LEU A 7 5.58 8.91 -4.80
N LEU A 8 4.65 8.36 -4.01
CA LEU A 8 4.91 7.99 -2.62
C LEU A 8 6.02 6.93 -2.50
N CYS A 9 5.98 5.88 -3.32
CA CYS A 9 7.00 4.83 -3.31
C CYS A 9 8.37 5.38 -3.73
N ASN A 10 8.44 6.15 -4.82
CA ASN A 10 9.70 6.72 -5.29
C ASN A 10 10.29 7.69 -4.25
N ALA A 11 9.46 8.60 -3.72
CA ALA A 11 9.88 9.54 -2.68
C ALA A 11 10.32 8.82 -1.40
N SER A 12 9.72 7.67 -1.05
CA SER A 12 10.12 6.87 0.11
C SER A 12 11.53 6.28 0.00
N VAL A 13 11.99 6.00 -1.22
CA VAL A 13 13.30 5.39 -1.48
C VAL A 13 14.36 6.47 -1.76
N GLU A 14 14.03 7.47 -2.56
CA GLU A 14 14.99 8.46 -3.07
C GLU A 14 15.19 9.63 -2.10
N MET A 15 14.09 10.21 -1.60
CA MET A 15 14.12 11.49 -0.89
C MET A 15 13.94 11.37 0.61
N ALA A 16 13.10 10.45 1.09
CA ALA A 16 12.84 10.27 2.52
C ALA A 16 14.11 9.99 3.37
N PRO A 17 15.16 9.29 2.87
CA PRO A 17 16.40 9.10 3.62
C PRO A 17 17.25 10.38 3.78
N VAL A 18 17.14 11.32 2.85
CA VAL A 18 18.02 12.51 2.77
C VAL A 18 17.31 13.83 3.12
N ASP A 19 15.98 13.88 3.00
CA ASP A 19 15.14 15.02 3.34
C ASP A 19 14.10 14.62 4.41
N LYS A 20 14.27 15.18 5.62
CA LYS A 20 13.38 14.91 6.77
C LYS A 20 11.94 15.36 6.54
N SER A 21 11.73 16.46 5.81
CA SER A 21 10.38 16.97 5.51
C SER A 21 9.63 16.01 4.61
N VAL A 22 10.31 15.50 3.57
CA VAL A 22 9.77 14.46 2.69
C VAL A 22 9.54 13.17 3.48
N GLY A 23 10.49 12.75 4.31
CA GLY A 23 10.34 11.55 5.15
C GLY A 23 9.12 11.61 6.08
N ASN A 24 8.83 12.77 6.67
CA ASN A 24 7.63 12.98 7.47
C ASN A 24 6.35 12.92 6.63
N SER A 25 6.36 13.53 5.44
CA SER A 25 5.23 13.50 4.50
C SER A 25 4.91 12.07 4.03
N VAL A 26 5.94 11.27 3.73
CA VAL A 26 5.80 9.85 3.37
C VAL A 26 5.16 9.07 4.51
N LYS A 27 5.69 9.17 5.74
CA LYS A 27 5.17 8.46 6.92
C LYS A 27 3.71 8.82 7.20
N ASN A 28 3.37 10.11 7.14
CA ASN A 28 2.00 10.57 7.36
C ASN A 28 1.05 10.07 6.26
N THR A 29 1.49 10.04 5.02
CA THR A 29 0.67 9.53 3.91
C THR A 29 0.41 8.03 4.05
N ILE A 30 1.44 7.22 4.39
CA ILE A 30 1.27 5.78 4.63
C ILE A 30 0.25 5.54 5.76
N ARG A 31 0.37 6.27 6.88
CA ARG A 31 -0.59 6.17 7.99
C ARG A 31 -2.02 6.51 7.55
N ARG A 32 -2.20 7.61 6.80
CA ARG A 32 -3.52 8.02 6.28
C ARG A 32 -4.13 6.95 5.38
N LEU A 33 -3.33 6.35 4.51
CA LEU A 33 -3.80 5.28 3.63
C LEU A 33 -4.20 4.03 4.43
N GLN A 34 -3.39 3.62 5.42
CA GLN A 34 -3.73 2.51 6.29
C GLN A 34 -5.03 2.76 7.06
N SER A 35 -5.18 3.94 7.69
CA SER A 35 -6.41 4.28 8.42
C SER A 35 -7.64 4.31 7.52
N ALA A 36 -7.50 4.76 6.26
CA ALA A 36 -8.60 4.73 5.30
C ALA A 36 -9.00 3.29 4.93
N VAL A 37 -8.02 2.41 4.69
CA VAL A 37 -8.29 0.98 4.45
C VAL A 37 -8.91 0.33 5.67
N GLU A 38 -8.36 0.55 6.86
CA GLU A 38 -8.89 0.03 8.13
C GLU A 38 -10.35 0.44 8.34
N ALA A 39 -10.69 1.71 8.09
CA ALA A 39 -12.07 2.18 8.17
C ALA A 39 -12.99 1.50 7.15
N ALA A 40 -12.49 1.21 5.95
CA ALA A 40 -13.27 0.58 4.89
C ALA A 40 -13.57 -0.90 5.15
N ILE A 41 -12.65 -1.63 5.80
CA ILE A 41 -12.82 -3.07 6.09
C ILE A 41 -13.39 -3.35 7.48
N ARG A 42 -13.60 -2.32 8.31
CA ARG A 42 -14.07 -2.46 9.69
C ARG A 42 -15.47 -3.10 9.78
N SER A 43 -16.34 -2.87 8.80
CA SER A 43 -17.67 -3.50 8.76
C SER A 43 -17.63 -4.98 8.40
N GLU A 44 -16.58 -5.40 7.71
CA GLU A 44 -16.43 -6.76 7.18
C GLU A 44 -15.77 -7.71 8.20
N ILE A 45 -15.15 -7.17 9.25
CA ILE A 45 -14.32 -7.91 10.20
C ILE A 45 -14.80 -7.69 11.62
N SER A 46 -15.20 -8.77 12.30
CA SER A 46 -15.73 -8.73 13.67
C SER A 46 -14.68 -8.41 14.75
N ASP A 47 -13.39 -8.66 14.48
CA ASP A 47 -12.29 -8.40 15.41
C ASP A 47 -11.48 -7.15 15.03
N PRO A 48 -11.48 -6.09 15.87
CA PRO A 48 -10.69 -4.88 15.64
C PRO A 48 -9.18 -5.11 15.52
N SER A 49 -8.62 -6.10 16.23
CA SER A 49 -7.17 -6.37 16.17
C SER A 49 -6.76 -6.97 14.82
N SER A 50 -7.59 -7.88 14.31
CA SER A 50 -7.50 -8.42 12.96
C SER A 50 -7.69 -7.35 11.89
N THR A 51 -8.55 -6.35 12.12
CA THR A 51 -8.79 -5.23 11.20
C THR A 51 -7.52 -4.40 10.98
N SER A 52 -6.80 -4.05 12.04
CA SER A 52 -5.56 -3.25 11.92
C SER A 52 -4.45 -4.03 11.20
N ALA A 53 -4.25 -5.30 11.57
CA ALA A 53 -3.27 -6.16 10.91
C ALA A 53 -3.58 -6.34 9.42
N LEU A 54 -4.85 -6.56 9.07
CA LEU A 54 -5.27 -6.74 7.68
C LEU A 54 -5.10 -5.45 6.87
N SER A 55 -5.47 -4.29 7.43
CA SER A 55 -5.24 -3.00 6.75
C SER A 55 -3.76 -2.78 6.42
N GLY A 56 -2.87 -3.17 7.33
CA GLY A 56 -1.42 -3.13 7.11
C GLY A 56 -0.99 -4.06 5.98
N PHE A 57 -1.50 -5.30 5.95
CA PHE A 57 -1.24 -6.26 4.88
C PHE A 57 -1.69 -5.75 3.50
N ILE A 58 -2.89 -5.16 3.41
CA ILE A 58 -3.43 -4.60 2.18
C ILE A 58 -2.57 -3.44 1.68
N ILE A 59 -2.19 -2.51 2.56
CA ILE A 59 -1.32 -1.38 2.18
C ILE A 59 0.07 -1.84 1.74
N CYS A 60 0.67 -2.81 2.43
CA CYS A 60 1.94 -3.39 2.02
C CYS A 60 1.84 -4.04 0.63
N THR A 61 0.78 -4.80 0.37
CA THR A 61 0.54 -5.42 -0.93
C THR A 61 0.35 -4.37 -2.03
N TYR A 62 -0.46 -3.33 -1.78
CA TYR A 62 -0.70 -2.24 -2.72
C TYR A 62 0.59 -1.48 -3.07
N LEU A 63 1.37 -1.05 -2.07
CA LEU A 63 2.60 -0.28 -2.30
C LEU A 63 3.68 -1.15 -2.97
N GLY A 64 3.80 -2.42 -2.59
CA GLY A 64 4.67 -3.39 -3.25
C GLY A 64 4.31 -3.59 -4.73
N ALA A 65 3.01 -3.74 -5.03
CA ALA A 65 2.52 -3.85 -6.40
C ALA A 65 2.87 -2.63 -7.26
N ARG A 66 2.84 -1.41 -6.70
CA ARG A 66 3.26 -0.20 -7.43
C ARG A 66 4.74 -0.21 -7.80
N VAL A 67 5.60 -0.69 -6.90
CA VAL A 67 7.05 -0.84 -7.16
C VAL A 67 7.29 -1.90 -8.23
N LEU A 68 6.66 -3.07 -8.10
CA LEU A 68 6.79 -4.18 -9.06
C LEU A 68 6.26 -3.81 -10.45
N ALA A 69 5.11 -3.14 -10.53
CA ALA A 69 4.57 -2.67 -11.80
C ALA A 69 5.52 -1.68 -12.50
N LYS A 70 6.16 -0.78 -11.74
CA LYS A 70 7.17 0.14 -12.27
C LYS A 70 8.43 -0.59 -12.78
N ALA A 71 8.79 -1.71 -12.14
CA ALA A 71 9.90 -2.57 -12.53
C ALA A 71 9.58 -3.48 -13.75
N GLY A 72 8.34 -3.45 -14.26
CA GLY A 72 7.95 -4.27 -15.42
C GLY A 72 7.47 -5.67 -15.06
N ALA A 73 7.06 -5.92 -13.81
CA ALA A 73 6.43 -7.17 -13.44
C ALA A 73 5.17 -7.44 -14.30
N PRO A 74 4.86 -8.71 -14.63
CA PRO A 74 3.70 -9.04 -15.45
C PRO A 74 2.40 -8.51 -14.85
N LEU A 75 1.54 -7.92 -15.68
CA LEU A 75 0.23 -7.41 -15.24
C LEU A 75 -0.58 -8.50 -14.53
N GLN A 76 -0.55 -9.73 -15.04
CA GLN A 76 -1.29 -10.84 -14.44
C GLN A 76 -0.81 -11.14 -13.01
N MET A 77 0.49 -11.09 -12.74
CA MET A 77 1.03 -11.26 -11.39
C MET A 77 0.49 -10.20 -10.42
N ILE A 78 0.36 -8.96 -10.88
CA ILE A 78 -0.21 -7.86 -10.07
C ILE A 78 -1.71 -8.09 -9.81
N ILE A 79 -2.45 -8.54 -10.82
CA ILE A 79 -3.88 -8.90 -10.71
C ILE A 79 -4.07 -10.03 -9.71
N ASP A 80 -3.30 -11.12 -9.84
CA ASP A 80 -3.40 -12.28 -8.95
C ASP A 80 -3.06 -11.90 -7.50
N SER A 81 -2.04 -11.05 -7.31
CA SER A 81 -1.66 -10.55 -5.98
C SER A 81 -2.77 -9.71 -5.33
N ARG A 82 -3.43 -8.85 -6.12
CA ARG A 82 -4.60 -8.07 -5.67
C ARG A 82 -5.73 -9.01 -5.27
N ASP A 83 -6.08 -9.97 -6.13
CA ASP A 83 -7.22 -10.85 -5.90
C ASP A 83 -6.99 -11.74 -4.67
N ARG A 84 -5.77 -12.26 -4.51
CA ARG A 84 -5.39 -13.02 -3.32
C ARG A 84 -5.43 -12.18 -2.04
N CYS A 85 -5.03 -10.91 -2.12
CA CYS A 85 -5.09 -10.00 -1.00
C CYS A 85 -6.53 -9.69 -0.57
N LEU A 86 -7.43 -9.45 -1.53
CA LEU A 86 -8.83 -9.17 -1.26
C LEU A 86 -9.58 -10.36 -0.66
N GLN A 87 -9.22 -11.60 -1.01
CA GLN A 87 -9.73 -12.83 -0.36
C GLN A 87 -9.42 -12.91 1.15
N SER A 88 -8.52 -12.07 1.66
CA SER A 88 -8.18 -12.05 3.09
C SER A 88 -9.12 -11.16 3.91
N ILE A 89 -10.04 -10.43 3.28
CA ILE A 89 -11.03 -9.55 3.95
C ILE A 89 -12.20 -10.35 4.55
N GLY A 90 -12.50 -11.52 4.00
CA GLY A 90 -13.68 -12.33 4.31
C GLY A 90 -14.40 -12.72 3.03
#